data_AF-A0A9Q1F970-F1
#
_entry.id   AF-A0A9Q1F970-F1
#
_cell.length_a   1.000
_cell.length_b   1.000
_cell.length_c   1.000
_cell.angle_alpha   90.00
_cell.angle_beta   90.00
_cell.angle_gamma   90.00
#
_symmetry.space_group_name_H-M   'P 1'
#
loop_
_entity.id
_entity.type
_entity.pdbx_description
1 polymer ?
#
loop_
_entity_poly.entity_id
_entity_poly.type
_entity_poly.pdbx_seq_one_letter_code
_entity_poly.pdbx_strand_id
1 'polypeptide(L)'
;MVLQVPPVQHQEDLAEPDHLFHPDSCPDHSHLMSGLLQLPSRKPTNLHHSAPTTGPERGCSACVQPPEVLPCPTPLLRSLHWLPVVARIRFKVHPGLHCSQKSGPSYLQDLIQHYAPARPLRSAAAGRLALPFLCVNGSRSSRLQSFSTLAPQWWNELPTLLCSAQTLSVFCRGLKTHFFRLHLD
;
A
#
# COMPACT_ATOMS: atom_id res chain seq x y z
N MET A 1 -39.58 -12.48 77.48
CA MET A 1 -39.81 -13.92 77.25
C MET A 1 -39.21 -14.29 75.91
N VAL A 2 -38.43 -15.36 75.92
CA VAL A 2 -37.46 -15.84 74.92
C VAL A 2 -38.18 -16.52 73.76
N LEU A 3 -37.64 -16.42 72.54
CA LEU A 3 -37.33 -17.60 71.73
C LEU A 3 -36.39 -17.26 70.57
N GLN A 4 -35.16 -17.70 70.77
CA GLN A 4 -34.11 -17.87 69.78
C GLN A 4 -34.32 -19.23 69.09
N VAL A 5 -34.19 -19.29 67.76
CA VAL A 5 -33.90 -20.55 67.04
C VAL A 5 -32.86 -20.24 65.93
N PRO A 6 -31.77 -21.02 65.81
CA PRO A 6 -30.60 -20.69 64.99
C PRO A 6 -30.55 -21.53 63.68
N PRO A 7 -29.39 -21.77 63.02
CA PRO A 7 -29.16 -21.46 61.60
C PRO A 7 -29.16 -22.69 60.68
N VAL A 8 -29.18 -22.51 59.35
CA VAL A 8 -28.83 -23.60 58.41
C VAL A 8 -27.96 -23.06 57.28
N GLN A 9 -26.70 -23.48 57.28
CA GLN A 9 -25.88 -23.57 56.07
C GLN A 9 -26.17 -24.91 55.40
N HIS A 10 -26.23 -24.92 54.07
CA HIS A 10 -25.85 -26.10 53.30
C HIS A 10 -24.88 -25.69 52.21
N GLN A 11 -23.77 -26.41 52.22
CA GLN A 11 -22.60 -26.29 51.38
C GLN A 11 -22.43 -27.62 50.63
N GLU A 12 -22.05 -27.50 49.35
CA GLU A 12 -21.56 -28.44 48.31
C GLU A 12 -22.45 -29.61 47.87
N ASP A 13 -22.66 -29.69 46.56
CA ASP A 13 -22.23 -30.92 45.88
C ASP A 13 -21.69 -30.62 44.47
N LEU A 14 -20.70 -31.44 44.14
CA LEU A 14 -19.69 -31.44 43.11
C LEU A 14 -20.26 -31.78 41.72
N ALA A 15 -19.87 -31.04 40.68
CA ALA A 15 -19.72 -31.57 39.31
C ALA A 15 -19.10 -30.52 38.35
N GLU A 16 -17.78 -30.55 38.23
CA GLU A 16 -17.10 -30.36 36.94
C GLU A 16 -16.86 -31.77 36.37
N PRO A 17 -16.99 -31.99 35.05
CA PRO A 17 -15.82 -31.73 34.22
C PRO A 17 -16.09 -31.21 32.80
N ASP A 18 -15.24 -30.27 32.38
CA ASP A 18 -14.42 -30.33 31.16
C ASP A 18 -15.13 -30.78 29.87
N HIS A 19 -15.81 -29.84 29.21
CA HIS A 19 -15.91 -29.88 27.76
C HIS A 19 -14.80 -29.03 27.14
N LEU A 20 -13.73 -29.73 26.77
CA LEU A 20 -12.72 -29.32 25.80
C LEU A 20 -13.34 -28.51 24.65
N PHE A 21 -13.09 -27.22 24.60
CA PHE A 21 -13.14 -26.48 23.35
C PHE A 21 -11.87 -26.78 22.56
N HIS A 22 -11.99 -27.66 21.58
CA HIS A 22 -10.98 -27.93 20.56
C HIS A 22 -11.05 -26.82 19.50
N PRO A 23 -10.00 -26.00 19.28
CA PRO A 23 -10.01 -25.02 18.20
C PRO A 23 -9.28 -25.60 16.99
N ASP A 24 -9.89 -26.57 16.30
CA ASP A 24 -9.40 -27.00 15.00
C ASP A 24 -10.56 -27.44 14.11
N SER A 25 -11.04 -26.50 13.29
CA SER A 25 -11.65 -26.77 11.97
C SER A 25 -11.82 -25.45 11.23
N CYS A 26 -10.83 -25.09 10.42
CA CYS A 26 -11.00 -24.10 9.37
C CYS A 26 -11.87 -24.73 8.26
N PRO A 27 -12.97 -24.09 7.81
CA PRO A 27 -13.69 -24.55 6.64
C PRO A 27 -12.84 -24.32 5.38
N ASP A 28 -12.60 -25.43 4.69
CA ASP A 28 -11.87 -25.55 3.43
C ASP A 28 -12.63 -24.85 2.30
N HIS A 29 -12.23 -23.63 1.96
CA HIS A 29 -12.69 -22.92 0.76
C HIS A 29 -11.78 -23.25 -0.44
N SER A 30 -11.64 -24.54 -0.74
CA SER A 30 -10.98 -25.03 -1.96
C SER A 30 -11.97 -25.38 -3.07
N HIS A 31 -13.14 -24.74 -3.13
CA HIS A 31 -14.02 -24.87 -4.28
C HIS A 31 -14.78 -23.56 -4.49
N LEU A 32 -14.21 -22.65 -5.29
CA LEU A 32 -14.92 -21.72 -6.17
C LEU A 32 -13.88 -20.90 -6.94
N MET A 33 -14.03 -20.84 -8.26
CA MET A 33 -13.24 -20.10 -9.26
C MET A 33 -12.22 -20.92 -10.09
N SER A 34 -12.64 -22.07 -10.61
CA SER A 34 -12.12 -22.59 -11.88
C SER A 34 -13.00 -22.11 -13.03
N GLY A 35 -12.71 -20.92 -13.54
CA GLY A 35 -13.39 -20.29 -14.67
C GLY A 35 -12.42 -19.45 -15.47
N LEU A 36 -11.42 -20.10 -16.07
CA LEU A 36 -10.44 -19.44 -16.94
C LEU A 36 -11.12 -19.05 -18.27
N LEU A 37 -11.18 -17.74 -18.53
CA LEU A 37 -11.35 -17.21 -19.87
C LEU A 37 -10.17 -17.65 -20.74
N GLN A 38 -10.38 -18.68 -21.54
CA GLN A 38 -9.45 -19.08 -22.61
C GLN A 38 -9.49 -18.04 -23.72
N LEU A 39 -8.49 -17.16 -23.75
CA LEU A 39 -8.13 -16.41 -24.95
C LEU A 39 -7.33 -17.35 -25.89
N PRO A 40 -7.73 -17.53 -27.16
CA PRO A 40 -7.03 -18.42 -28.06
C PRO A 40 -5.63 -17.88 -28.41
N SER A 41 -4.63 -18.70 -28.08
CA SER A 41 -3.23 -18.55 -28.46
C SER A 41 -3.08 -18.55 -29.98
N ARG A 42 -2.65 -17.42 -30.55
CA ARG A 42 -2.24 -17.34 -31.96
C ARG A 42 -0.90 -18.08 -32.12
N LYS A 43 -0.95 -19.25 -32.77
CA LYS A 43 0.26 -19.95 -33.22
C LYS A 43 0.97 -19.12 -34.31
N PRO A 44 2.31 -19.01 -34.30
CA PRO A 44 3.05 -18.47 -35.44
C PRO A 44 3.08 -19.52 -36.56
N THR A 45 2.40 -19.24 -37.66
CA THR A 45 2.48 -20.02 -38.90
C THR A 45 3.84 -19.75 -39.55
N ASN A 46 4.66 -20.80 -39.66
CA ASN A 46 5.84 -20.84 -40.51
C ASN A 46 5.38 -20.76 -41.98
N LEU A 47 5.82 -19.75 -42.72
CA LEU A 47 5.78 -19.74 -44.18
C LEU A 47 7.23 -19.84 -44.68
N HIS A 48 7.51 -20.98 -45.32
CA HIS A 48 8.75 -21.22 -46.04
C HIS A 48 8.77 -20.42 -47.36
N HIS A 49 9.84 -19.66 -47.53
CA HIS A 49 10.55 -19.20 -48.72
C HIS A 49 10.05 -19.62 -50.12
N SER A 50 9.87 -18.63 -51.00
CA SER A 50 10.46 -18.61 -52.36
C SER A 50 10.49 -17.18 -52.92
N ALA A 51 11.66 -16.73 -53.39
CA ALA A 51 11.92 -15.49 -54.13
C ALA A 51 11.69 -15.70 -55.65
N PRO A 52 12.15 -14.83 -56.59
CA PRO A 52 12.22 -13.36 -56.64
C PRO A 52 11.45 -12.81 -57.87
N THR A 53 11.18 -11.50 -57.94
CA THR A 53 11.01 -10.84 -59.26
C THR A 53 11.60 -9.44 -59.24
N THR A 54 12.58 -9.30 -60.12
CA THR A 54 13.41 -8.15 -60.47
C THR A 54 12.55 -6.98 -60.97
N GLY A 55 12.84 -5.76 -60.49
CA GLY A 55 12.27 -4.52 -61.01
C GLY A 55 13.01 -3.31 -60.43
N PRO A 56 13.27 -2.25 -61.22
CA PRO A 56 14.51 -1.49 -61.15
C PRO A 56 14.58 -0.50 -59.99
N GLU A 57 15.75 -0.54 -59.35
CA GLU A 57 16.43 0.47 -58.56
C GLU A 57 16.02 1.91 -58.95
N ARG A 58 15.10 2.50 -58.18
CA ARG A 58 15.07 3.96 -58.00
C ARG A 58 15.42 4.22 -56.55
N GLY A 59 16.64 4.70 -56.34
CA GLY A 59 17.16 5.06 -55.04
C GLY A 59 16.23 6.03 -54.33
N CYS A 60 15.55 5.53 -53.30
CA CYS A 60 15.08 6.37 -52.22
C CYS A 60 16.14 6.32 -51.14
N SER A 61 16.92 7.39 -51.05
CA SER A 61 17.66 7.74 -49.83
C SER A 61 16.63 8.09 -48.75
N ALA A 62 15.87 7.09 -48.32
CA ALA A 62 15.10 7.18 -47.09
C ALA A 62 16.14 7.10 -45.98
N CYS A 63 16.53 8.27 -45.47
CA CYS A 63 17.21 8.36 -44.19
C CYS A 63 16.41 7.51 -43.20
N VAL A 64 16.92 6.34 -42.86
CA VAL A 64 16.43 5.55 -41.74
C VAL A 64 16.66 6.43 -40.54
N GLN A 65 15.63 7.18 -40.14
CA GLN A 65 15.70 7.93 -38.91
C GLN A 65 16.01 6.93 -37.80
N PRO A 66 16.98 7.22 -36.92
CA PRO A 66 17.18 6.41 -35.72
C PRO A 66 15.82 6.28 -35.03
N PRO A 67 15.52 5.15 -34.36
CA PRO A 67 14.28 5.04 -33.61
C PRO A 67 14.20 6.26 -32.68
N GLU A 68 13.22 7.12 -32.94
CA GLU A 68 12.91 8.31 -32.14
C GLU A 68 12.84 7.86 -30.68
N VAL A 69 13.91 8.11 -29.94
CA VAL A 69 13.94 7.87 -28.51
C VAL A 69 12.88 8.82 -27.96
N LEU A 70 11.75 8.26 -27.52
CA LEU A 70 10.65 9.06 -26.98
C LEU A 70 11.25 10.08 -26.01
N PRO A 71 11.03 11.39 -26.22
CA PRO A 71 11.70 12.41 -25.44
C PRO A 71 11.41 12.21 -23.96
N CYS A 72 12.43 12.43 -23.13
CA CYS A 72 12.27 12.39 -21.67
C CYS A 72 11.09 13.32 -21.30
N PRO A 73 10.05 12.84 -20.61
CA PRO A 73 8.82 13.61 -20.40
C PRO A 73 8.97 14.76 -19.39
N THR A 74 10.14 14.89 -18.74
CA THR A 74 10.41 15.87 -17.69
C THR A 74 10.26 17.35 -18.09
N PRO A 75 10.69 17.85 -19.28
CA PRO A 75 10.55 19.26 -19.62
C PRO A 75 9.08 19.65 -19.85
N LEU A 76 8.28 18.73 -20.42
CA LEU A 76 6.83 18.93 -20.59
C LEU A 76 6.08 18.92 -19.26
N LEU A 77 6.43 18.01 -18.35
CA LEU A 77 5.86 17.99 -17.01
C LEU A 77 6.20 19.28 -16.24
N ARG A 78 7.41 19.82 -16.41
CA ARG A 78 7.83 21.09 -15.81
C ARG A 78 7.06 22.28 -16.39
N SER A 79 6.92 22.38 -17.72
CA SER A 79 6.18 23.49 -18.36
C SER A 79 4.69 23.51 -17.97
N LEU A 80 4.09 22.33 -17.77
CA LEU A 80 2.70 22.20 -17.31
C LEU A 80 2.56 22.33 -15.79
N HIS A 81 3.66 22.41 -15.03
CA HIS A 81 3.68 22.36 -13.58
C HIS A 81 2.88 21.14 -13.06
N TRP A 82 3.13 19.98 -13.68
CA TRP A 82 2.51 18.70 -13.36
C TRP A 82 3.52 17.75 -12.74
N LEU A 83 3.10 17.03 -11.68
CA LEU A 83 3.93 15.97 -11.10
C LEU A 83 3.97 14.73 -12.00
N PRO A 84 5.07 13.95 -12.01
CA PRO A 84 5.09 12.60 -12.59
C PRO A 84 4.06 11.69 -11.92
N VAL A 85 3.60 10.65 -12.63
CA VAL A 85 2.54 9.74 -12.15
C VAL A 85 2.88 9.13 -10.78
N VAL A 86 4.11 8.65 -10.60
CA VAL A 86 4.59 8.08 -9.34
C VAL A 86 4.47 9.08 -8.18
N ALA A 87 4.86 10.33 -8.41
CA ALA A 87 4.76 11.39 -7.43
C ALA A 87 3.30 11.78 -7.13
N ARG A 88 2.38 11.71 -8.12
CA ARG A 88 0.94 11.96 -7.90
C ARG A 88 0.30 10.90 -7.01
N ILE A 89 0.65 9.63 -7.19
CA ILE A 89 0.15 8.53 -6.34
C ILE A 89 0.52 8.81 -4.89
N ARG A 90 1.80 9.10 -4.63
CA ARG A 90 2.27 9.50 -3.31
C ARG A 90 1.53 10.75 -2.82
N PHE A 91 1.43 11.79 -3.64
CA PHE A 91 0.74 13.03 -3.29
C PHE A 91 -0.72 12.82 -2.87
N LYS A 92 -1.46 11.87 -3.46
CA LYS A 92 -2.85 11.61 -3.05
C LYS A 92 -2.97 10.92 -1.69
N VAL A 93 -1.98 10.11 -1.30
CA VAL A 93 -2.02 9.35 -0.05
C VAL A 93 -1.70 10.23 1.17
N HIS A 94 -0.72 11.13 1.05
CA HIS A 94 -0.22 11.92 2.17
C HIS A 94 -1.25 12.86 2.85
N PRO A 95 -2.10 13.62 2.13
CA PRO A 95 -3.11 14.47 2.75
C PRO A 95 -4.12 13.67 3.56
N GLY A 96 -4.53 12.49 3.05
CA GLY A 96 -5.40 11.58 3.79
C GLY A 96 -4.76 11.14 5.10
N LEU A 97 -3.47 10.78 5.06
CA LEU A 97 -2.71 10.41 6.24
C LEU A 97 -2.53 11.55 7.24
N HIS A 98 -2.30 12.78 6.78
CA HIS A 98 -2.21 13.97 7.65
C HIS A 98 -3.54 14.25 8.37
N CYS A 99 -4.66 14.14 7.64
CA CYS A 99 -6.00 14.26 8.22
C CYS A 99 -6.28 13.13 9.21
N SER A 100 -5.95 11.89 8.85
CA SER A 100 -6.24 10.71 9.66
C SER A 100 -5.59 10.76 11.04
N GLN A 101 -4.38 11.30 11.14
CA GLN A 101 -3.65 11.46 12.41
C GLN A 101 -4.27 12.52 13.34
N LYS A 102 -5.03 13.48 12.82
CA LYS A 102 -5.62 14.57 13.62
C LYS A 102 -7.10 14.35 13.93
N SER A 103 -7.86 13.87 12.95
CA SER A 103 -9.32 13.78 13.02
C SER A 103 -9.89 12.69 12.11
N GLY A 104 -9.16 11.60 11.91
CA GLY A 104 -9.59 10.49 11.06
C GLY A 104 -10.67 9.61 11.69
N PRO A 105 -11.40 8.84 10.89
CA PRO A 105 -12.17 7.69 11.38
C PRO A 105 -11.29 6.71 12.18
N SER A 106 -11.84 6.07 13.21
CA SER A 106 -11.12 5.13 14.08
C SER A 106 -10.43 4.01 13.32
N TYR A 107 -11.10 3.40 12.32
CA TYR A 107 -10.53 2.32 11.52
C TYR A 107 -9.23 2.71 10.78
N LEU A 108 -9.04 3.99 10.44
CA LEU A 108 -7.78 4.47 9.83
C LEU A 108 -6.71 4.71 10.88
N GLN A 109 -7.08 5.15 12.07
CA GLN A 109 -6.16 5.32 13.20
C GLN A 109 -5.65 3.95 13.68
N ASP A 110 -6.52 2.95 13.76
CA ASP A 110 -6.16 1.57 14.11
C ASP A 110 -5.17 0.98 13.10
N LEU A 111 -5.34 1.32 11.83
CA LEU A 111 -4.50 0.85 10.73
C LEU A 111 -3.11 1.54 10.69
N ILE A 112 -2.98 2.73 11.26
CA ILE A 112 -1.78 3.57 11.18
C ILE A 112 -1.37 4.01 12.59
N GLN A 113 -0.39 3.30 13.14
CA GLN A 113 0.05 3.52 14.51
C GLN A 113 1.19 4.55 14.58
N HIS A 114 1.15 5.40 15.60
CA HIS A 114 2.25 6.31 15.89
C HIS A 114 3.46 5.53 16.44
N TYR A 115 4.66 5.97 16.05
CA TYR A 115 5.88 5.37 16.58
C TYR A 115 6.11 5.83 18.03
N ALA A 116 5.92 4.91 18.98
CA ALA A 116 6.17 5.13 20.40
C ALA A 116 7.38 4.29 20.86
N PRO A 117 8.59 4.88 20.96
CA PRO A 117 9.75 4.15 21.45
C PRO A 117 9.66 3.94 22.97
N ALA A 118 10.18 2.80 23.47
CA ALA A 118 10.18 2.46 24.89
C ALA A 118 10.96 3.46 25.79
N ARG A 119 11.84 4.26 25.19
CA ARG A 119 12.63 5.30 25.85
C ARG A 119 12.61 6.59 25.03
N PRO A 120 12.65 7.77 25.66
CA PRO A 120 12.64 9.04 24.94
C PRO A 120 13.91 9.20 24.10
N LEU A 121 13.75 9.27 22.78
CA LEU A 121 14.83 9.51 21.82
C LEU A 121 14.65 10.90 21.21
N ARG A 122 15.75 11.55 20.79
CA ARG A 122 15.67 12.83 20.07
C ARG A 122 14.89 12.73 18.75
N SER A 123 14.84 11.54 18.15
CA SER A 123 14.04 11.24 16.95
C SER A 123 12.57 10.96 17.23
N ALA A 124 12.16 10.76 18.49
CA ALA A 124 10.77 10.48 18.85
C ALA A 124 9.84 11.67 18.55
N ALA A 125 10.36 12.90 18.66
CA ALA A 125 9.61 14.13 18.40
C ALA A 125 9.32 14.39 16.91
N ALA A 126 9.77 13.51 15.99
CA ALA A 126 9.66 13.72 14.55
C ALA A 126 8.28 13.33 13.95
N GLY A 127 7.30 12.95 14.77
CA GLY A 127 5.95 12.57 14.28
C GLY A 127 5.96 11.37 13.35
N ARG A 128 6.81 10.38 13.63
CA ARG A 128 6.99 9.18 12.80
C ARG A 128 5.87 8.17 13.03
N LEU A 129 5.62 7.36 12.01
CA LEU A 129 4.65 6.28 12.06
C LEU A 129 5.38 4.95 12.21
N ALA A 130 4.77 4.03 12.96
CA ALA A 130 5.27 2.66 13.10
C ALA A 130 5.01 1.90 11.80
N LEU A 131 6.02 1.15 11.34
CA LEU A 131 5.81 0.18 10.25
C LEU A 131 5.28 -1.12 10.85
N PRO A 132 4.25 -1.75 10.25
CA PRO A 132 3.75 -3.03 10.72
C PRO A 132 4.80 -4.13 10.52
N PHE A 133 4.90 -5.03 11.50
CA PHE A 133 5.67 -6.26 11.35
C PHE A 133 4.92 -7.21 10.41
N LEU A 134 5.44 -7.42 9.21
CA LEU A 134 4.81 -8.31 8.23
C LEU A 134 5.22 -9.76 8.49
N CYS A 135 4.28 -10.59 8.95
CA CYS A 135 4.50 -12.03 9.09
C CYS A 135 4.65 -12.71 7.71
N VAL A 136 5.60 -13.64 7.63
CA VAL A 136 6.08 -14.30 6.39
C VAL A 136 5.05 -15.24 5.75
N ASN A 137 3.98 -15.57 6.47
CA ASN A 137 3.10 -16.73 6.18
C ASN A 137 1.96 -16.42 5.19
N GLY A 138 2.13 -15.46 4.28
CA GLY A 138 1.13 -15.14 3.25
C GLY A 138 1.75 -14.49 2.02
N SER A 139 0.94 -14.11 1.04
CA SER A 139 1.41 -13.42 -0.18
C SER A 139 2.11 -12.10 0.18
N ARG A 140 3.43 -12.17 0.31
CA ARG A 140 4.28 -11.06 0.78
C ARG A 140 4.11 -9.82 -0.09
N SER A 141 3.92 -10.01 -1.40
CA SER A 141 3.82 -8.92 -2.36
C SER A 141 2.59 -8.03 -2.13
N SER A 142 1.41 -8.62 -1.87
CA SER A 142 0.18 -7.85 -1.67
C SER A 142 0.20 -7.06 -0.34
N ARG A 143 0.69 -7.68 0.75
CA ARG A 143 0.80 -7.00 2.05
C ARG A 143 1.85 -5.88 2.05
N LEU A 144 2.93 -6.01 1.28
CA LEU A 144 3.92 -4.93 1.14
C LEU A 144 3.36 -3.70 0.41
N GLN A 145 2.30 -3.88 -0.39
CA GLN A 145 1.64 -2.81 -1.13
C GLN A 145 0.36 -2.31 -0.45
N SER A 146 0.03 -2.79 0.75
CA SER A 146 -1.15 -2.32 1.49
C SER A 146 -0.94 -0.89 1.98
N PHE A 147 -2.05 -0.16 2.15
CA PHE A 147 -2.03 1.18 2.71
C PHE A 147 -1.38 1.23 4.11
N SER A 148 -1.64 0.20 4.95
CA SER A 148 -1.04 0.08 6.29
C SER A 148 0.48 -0.04 6.28
N THR A 149 1.10 -0.44 5.17
CA THR A 149 2.55 -0.59 5.04
C THR A 149 3.16 0.61 4.32
N LEU A 150 2.60 0.96 3.16
CA LEU A 150 3.15 2.03 2.30
C LEU A 150 2.94 3.43 2.86
N ALA A 151 1.79 3.69 3.50
CA ALA A 151 1.50 5.04 3.99
C ALA A 151 2.46 5.45 5.12
N PRO A 152 2.72 4.61 6.15
CA PRO A 152 3.77 4.88 7.15
C PRO A 152 5.17 5.00 6.55
N GLN A 153 5.50 4.17 5.56
CA GLN A 153 6.80 4.23 4.89
C GLN A 153 7.01 5.56 4.19
N TRP A 154 6.08 5.98 3.32
CA TRP A 154 6.21 7.24 2.58
C TRP A 154 6.18 8.46 3.50
N TRP A 155 5.39 8.42 4.57
CA TRP A 155 5.39 9.48 5.58
C TRP A 155 6.74 9.64 6.26
N ASN A 156 7.39 8.52 6.60
CA ASN A 156 8.68 8.51 7.25
C ASN A 156 9.84 8.96 6.33
N GLU A 157 9.62 8.98 5.01
CA GLU A 157 10.53 9.56 4.01
C GLU A 157 10.41 11.09 3.92
N LEU A 158 9.34 11.70 4.46
CA LEU A 158 9.13 13.14 4.39
C LEU A 158 9.99 13.93 5.39
N PRO A 159 10.40 15.16 5.03
CA PRO A 159 10.95 16.12 5.97
C PRO A 159 9.98 16.43 7.12
N THR A 160 10.51 16.48 8.35
CA THR A 160 9.75 16.77 9.57
C THR A 160 9.01 18.11 9.53
N LEU A 161 9.56 19.09 8.80
CA LEU A 161 8.92 20.39 8.56
C LEU A 161 7.57 20.27 7.82
N LEU A 162 7.42 19.30 6.93
CA LEU A 162 6.14 19.05 6.26
C LEU A 162 5.17 18.34 7.21
N CYS A 163 5.64 17.32 7.94
CA CYS A 163 4.79 16.55 8.86
C CYS A 163 4.22 17.41 10.00
N SER A 164 4.95 18.46 10.41
CA SER A 164 4.52 19.41 11.46
C SER A 164 3.58 20.53 10.98
N ALA A 165 3.16 20.53 9.71
CA ALA A 165 2.26 21.53 9.17
C ALA A 165 0.93 21.59 9.94
N GLN A 166 0.52 22.81 10.33
CA GLN A 166 -0.68 23.03 11.14
C GLN A 166 -1.97 22.77 10.35
N THR A 167 -2.03 23.24 9.10
CA THR A 167 -3.20 23.11 8.22
C THR A 167 -2.93 22.21 7.03
N LEU A 168 -4.00 21.61 6.50
CA LEU A 168 -3.93 20.78 5.30
C LEU A 168 -3.46 21.57 4.07
N SER A 169 -3.85 22.84 3.95
CA SER A 169 -3.45 23.69 2.82
C SER A 169 -1.95 23.96 2.78
N VAL A 170 -1.35 24.28 3.94
CA VAL A 170 0.10 24.47 4.08
C VAL A 170 0.83 23.16 3.78
N PHE A 171 0.32 22.05 4.31
CA PHE A 171 0.86 20.72 4.04
C PHE A 171 0.85 20.38 2.54
N CYS A 172 -0.30 20.47 1.86
CA CYS A 172 -0.44 20.16 0.44
C CYS A 172 0.45 21.04 -0.45
N ARG A 173 0.57 22.33 -0.14
CA ARG A 173 1.45 23.25 -0.86
C ARG A 173 2.92 22.84 -0.70
N GLY A 174 3.38 22.64 0.54
CA GLY A 174 4.75 22.22 0.82
C GLY A 174 5.09 20.85 0.22
N LEU A 175 4.15 19.90 0.26
CA LEU A 175 4.29 18.58 -0.32
C LEU A 175 4.41 18.62 -1.85
N LYS A 176 3.60 19.46 -2.51
CA LYS A 176 3.70 19.67 -3.96
C LYS A 176 5.10 20.18 -4.29
N THR A 177 5.56 21.24 -3.62
CA THR A 177 6.91 21.78 -3.81
C THR A 177 7.99 20.72 -3.59
N HIS A 178 7.93 19.95 -2.50
CA HIS A 178 8.88 18.87 -2.22
C HIS A 178 8.96 17.83 -3.34
N PHE A 179 7.81 17.36 -3.85
CA PHE A 179 7.81 16.39 -4.94
C PHE A 179 8.24 16.96 -6.29
N PHE A 180 8.02 18.25 -6.55
CA PHE A 180 8.60 18.93 -7.72
C PHE A 180 10.12 18.89 -7.64
N ARG A 181 10.71 19.30 -6.51
CA ARG A 181 12.16 19.27 -6.33
C ARG A 181 12.77 17.88 -6.44
N LEU A 182 12.06 16.88 -5.91
CA LEU A 182 12.58 15.50 -5.89
C LEU A 182 12.60 14.84 -7.28
N HIS A 183 11.70 15.21 -8.20
CA HIS A 183 11.53 14.49 -9.48
C HIS A 183 11.78 15.35 -10.72
N LEU A 184 11.76 16.67 -10.58
CA LEU A 184 11.73 17.61 -11.69
C LEU A 184 12.69 18.78 -11.50
N ASP A 185 13.64 18.74 -10.56
CA ASP A 185 14.75 19.71 -10.48
C ASP A 185 16.07 19.08 -10.95
#